data_AF-A0A125RDI3-F1
#
_entry.id   AF-A0A125RDI3-F1
#
_cell.length_a   1.000
_cell.length_b   1.000
_cell.length_c   1.000
_cell.angle_alpha   90.00
_cell.angle_beta   90.00
_cell.angle_gamma   90.00
#
_symmetry.space_group_name_H-M   'P 1'
#
loop_
_entity.id
_entity.type
_entity.pdbx_description
1 polymer ?
#
loop_
_entity_poly.entity_id
_entity_poly.type
_entity_poly.pdbx_seq_one_letter_code
_entity_poly.pdbx_strand_id
1 'polypeptide(L)' 'MNKEVPYYTLDEEGNVEYSASNGQAYIDDDDLKELLIDLLGDDVSQEDIQKILDAASDENITEEDFDKLIDEFILKNKR' A
#
# COMPACT_ATOMS: atom_id res chain seq x y z
N MET A 1 13.87 11.69 11.18
CA MET A 1 14.07 11.80 9.72
C MET A 1 12.69 11.92 9.13
N ASN A 2 12.38 12.96 8.36
CA ASN A 2 11.15 12.99 7.57
C ASN A 2 11.35 11.95 6.47
N LYS A 3 10.85 10.72 6.67
CA LYS A 3 10.78 9.74 5.58
C LYS A 3 9.82 10.36 4.55
N GLU A 4 10.31 10.60 3.34
CA GLU A 4 9.47 11.00 2.21
C GLU A 4 8.39 9.94 2.06
N VAL A 5 7.13 10.37 1.95
CA VAL A 5 6.00 9.45 1.83
C VAL A 5 6.08 8.82 0.43
N PRO A 6 6.08 7.49 0.26
CA PRO A 6 6.50 6.81 -0.98
C PRO A 6 5.48 6.87 -2.12
N TYR A 7 4.51 7.78 -2.07
CA TYR A 7 3.52 7.89 -3.13
C TYR A 7 4.04 8.70 -4.30
N TYR A 8 3.84 8.19 -5.50
CA TYR A 8 4.09 8.88 -6.75
C TYR A 8 2.82 8.92 -7.61
N THR A 9 2.84 9.68 -8.69
CA THR A 9 1.74 9.66 -9.67
C THR A 9 2.18 8.96 -10.93
N LEU A 10 1.25 8.33 -11.66
CA LEU A 10 1.52 7.78 -12.98
C LEU A 10 0.95 8.69 -14.07
N ASP A 11 1.69 8.88 -15.16
CA ASP A 11 1.18 9.52 -16.39
C ASP A 11 0.22 8.58 -17.16
N GLU A 12 -0.36 9.08 -18.25
CA GLU A 12 -1.26 8.30 -19.12
C GLU A 12 -0.58 7.08 -19.79
N GLU A 13 0.75 7.01 -19.77
CA GLU A 13 1.57 5.92 -20.32
C GLU A 13 2.07 4.95 -19.23
N GLY A 14 1.77 5.21 -17.95
CA GLY A 14 2.20 4.41 -16.80
C GLY A 14 3.61 4.70 -16.28
N ASN A 15 4.20 5.86 -16.61
CA ASN A 15 5.49 6.29 -16.07
C ASN A 15 5.33 7.15 -14.82
N VAL A 16 6.34 7.12 -13.96
CA VAL A 16 6.38 7.88 -12.70
C VAL A 16 6.50 9.39 -12.95
N GLU A 17 5.49 10.14 -12.52
CA GLU A 17 5.48 11.60 -12.41
C GLU A 17 5.56 12.03 -10.93
N TYR A 18 6.43 13.00 -10.64
CA TYR A 18 6.62 13.57 -9.30
C TYR A 18 5.85 14.90 -9.08
N SER A 19 4.90 15.25 -9.96
CA SER A 19 4.18 16.53 -9.91
C SER A 19 2.67 16.32 -9.79
N ALA A 20 2.17 16.49 -8.55
CA ALA A 20 0.82 16.19 -8.10
C ALA A 20 -0.29 17.11 -8.67
N SER A 21 -0.49 17.15 -9.99
CA SER A 21 -1.55 17.98 -10.58
C SER A 21 -2.73 17.19 -11.17
N ASN A 22 -2.59 15.94 -11.62
CA ASN A 22 -3.73 15.17 -12.18
C ASN A 22 -3.65 13.63 -12.05
N GLY A 23 -2.56 13.05 -11.53
CA GLY A 23 -2.38 11.59 -11.49
C GLY A 23 -2.99 10.94 -10.24
N GLN A 24 -3.41 9.68 -10.38
CA GLN A 24 -3.76 8.85 -9.22
C GLN A 24 -2.48 8.55 -8.43
N ALA A 25 -2.57 8.63 -7.10
CA ALA A 25 -1.47 8.23 -6.23
C ALA A 25 -1.25 6.72 -6.39
N TYR A 26 0.00 6.35 -6.64
CA TYR A 26 0.48 4.99 -6.76
C TYR A 26 1.56 4.75 -5.70
N ILE A 27 1.59 3.53 -5.19
CA ILE A 27 2.63 3.00 -4.32
C ILE A 27 3.04 1.63 -4.87
N ASP A 28 4.34 1.35 -4.93
CA ASP A 28 4.81 0.02 -5.32
C ASP A 28 4.75 -0.97 -4.16
N ASP A 29 4.96 -2.26 -4.46
CA ASP A 29 4.84 -3.33 -3.47
C ASP A 29 5.89 -3.22 -2.34
N ASP A 30 7.10 -2.79 -2.66
CA ASP A 30 8.19 -2.66 -1.68
C ASP A 30 7.91 -1.50 -0.72
N ASP A 31 7.46 -0.37 -1.26
CA ASP A 31 7.06 0.81 -0.51
C ASP A 31 5.81 0.55 0.35
N LEU A 32 4.82 -0.16 -0.20
CA LEU A 32 3.63 -0.56 0.55
C LEU A 32 4.01 -1.46 1.72
N LYS A 33 4.93 -2.41 1.51
CA LYS A 33 5.46 -3.26 2.57
C LYS A 33 6.18 -2.46 3.66
N GLU A 34 7.04 -1.51 3.29
CA GLU A 34 7.71 -0.65 4.28
C GLU A 34 6.70 0.16 5.09
N LEU A 35 5.66 0.69 4.44
CA LEU A 35 4.57 1.43 5.10
C LEU A 35 3.82 0.56 6.12
N LEU A 36 3.47 -0.68 5.75
CA LEU A 36 2.76 -1.60 6.64
C LEU A 36 3.61 -1.97 7.86
N ILE A 37 4.91 -2.17 7.68
CA ILE A 37 5.87 -2.44 8.77
C ILE A 37 6.02 -1.20 9.67
N ASP A 38 6.15 0.00 9.10
CA ASP A 38 6.28 1.25 9.89
C ASP A 38 5.00 1.55 10.69
N LEU A 39 3.83 1.22 10.14
CA LEU A 39 2.52 1.45 10.78
C LEU A 39 2.21 0.47 11.90
N LEU A 40 2.51 -0.82 11.72
CA LEU A 40 2.12 -1.89 12.64
C LEU A 40 3.27 -2.45 13.49
N GLY A 41 4.51 -2.13 13.14
CA GLY A 41 5.72 -2.59 13.80
C GLY A 41 6.13 -4.03 13.44
N ASP A 42 7.20 -4.50 14.07
CA ASP A 42 7.81 -5.84 13.86
C ASP A 42 6.90 -7.03 14.23
N ASP A 43 5.77 -6.78 14.91
CA ASP A 43 4.83 -7.83 15.31
C ASP A 43 3.94 -8.32 14.15
N VAL A 44 3.98 -7.66 12.99
CA VAL A 44 3.19 -8.05 11.83
C VAL A 44 3.82 -9.25 11.11
N SER A 45 3.02 -10.27 10.84
CA SER A 45 3.52 -11.47 10.15
C SER A 45 3.80 -11.18 8.68
N GLN A 46 4.94 -11.65 8.17
CA GLN A 46 5.26 -11.54 6.73
C GLN A 46 4.19 -12.18 5.84
N GLU A 47 3.54 -13.25 6.32
CA GLU A 47 2.41 -13.88 5.63
C GLU A 47 1.23 -12.90 5.46
N ASP A 48 0.95 -12.09 6.46
CA ASP A 48 -0.17 -11.15 6.40
C ASP A 48 0.17 -9.91 5.57
N ILE A 49 1.44 -9.46 5.56
CA ILE A 49 1.92 -8.47 4.59
C ILE A 49 1.74 -9.00 3.17
N GLN A 50 2.17 -10.24 2.89
CA GLN A 50 2.09 -10.81 1.55
C GLN A 50 0.64 -10.87 1.05
N LYS A 51 -0.33 -11.17 1.93
CA LYS A 51 -1.76 -11.15 1.56
C LYS A 51 -2.23 -9.77 1.09
N ILE A 52 -1.72 -8.69 1.69
CA ILE A 52 -2.03 -7.33 1.26
C ILE A 52 -1.39 -7.02 -0.08
N LEU A 53 -0.12 -7.41 -0.29
CA LEU A 53 0.55 -7.19 -1.57
C LEU A 53 -0.13 -7.97 -2.70
N ASP A 54 -0.48 -9.23 -2.45
CA ASP A 54 -1.22 -10.07 -3.40
C ASP A 54 -2.58 -9.44 -3.74
N ALA A 55 -3.27 -8.89 -2.74
CA ALA A 55 -4.52 -8.18 -2.93
C ALA A 55 -4.35 -6.85 -3.67
N ALA A 56 -3.27 -6.10 -3.43
CA ALA A 56 -3.00 -4.85 -4.14
C ALA A 56 -2.69 -5.08 -5.63
N SER A 57 -2.09 -6.23 -5.95
CA SER A 57 -1.80 -6.66 -7.31
C SER A 57 -2.95 -7.39 -8.03
N ASP A 58 -4.07 -7.67 -7.34
CA ASP A 58 -5.21 -8.40 -7.93
C ASP A 58 -6.11 -7.44 -8.73
N GLU A 59 -6.09 -7.58 -10.05
CA GLU A 59 -6.95 -6.82 -10.98
C GLU A 59 -8.46 -7.08 -10.80
N ASN A 60 -8.84 -8.10 -10.03
CA ASN A 60 -10.23 -8.48 -9.76
C ASN A 60 -10.74 -7.98 -8.39
N ILE A 61 -9.86 -7.45 -7.52
CA ILE A 61 -10.30 -6.89 -6.25
C ILE A 61 -10.87 -5.48 -6.48
N THR A 62 -11.90 -5.15 -5.71
CA THR A 62 -12.42 -3.78 -5.70
C THR A 62 -11.72 -2.97 -4.61
N GLU A 63 -11.68 -1.65 -4.77
CA GLU A 63 -11.18 -0.74 -3.71
C GLU A 63 -11.88 -1.00 -2.37
N GLU A 64 -13.20 -1.24 -2.37
CA GLU A 64 -13.97 -1.56 -1.15
C GLU A 64 -13.54 -2.88 -0.49
N ASP A 65 -13.15 -3.88 -1.29
CA ASP A 65 -12.70 -5.17 -0.76
C ASP A 65 -11.26 -5.11 -0.27
N PHE A 66 -10.42 -4.31 -0.93
CA PHE A 66 -9.08 -4.00 -0.47
C PHE A 66 -9.12 -3.23 0.87
N ASP A 67 -9.97 -2.21 0.98
CA ASP A 67 -10.17 -1.45 2.22
C ASP A 67 -10.60 -2.36 3.39
N LYS A 68 -11.56 -3.28 3.17
CA LYS A 68 -11.96 -4.25 4.20
C LYS A 68 -10.78 -5.13 4.63
N LEU A 69 -9.94 -5.55 3.69
CA LEU A 69 -8.78 -6.39 3.97
C LEU A 69 -7.75 -5.65 4.82
N ILE A 70 -7.46 -4.38 4.48
CA ILE A 70 -6.60 -3.49 5.27
C ILE A 70 -7.19 -3.27 6.66
N ASP A 71 -8.49 -2.99 6.77
CA ASP A 71 -9.16 -2.77 8.05
C ASP A 71 -9.09 -4.01 8.95
N GLU A 72 -9.40 -5.20 8.41
CA GLU A 72 -9.30 -6.47 9.15
C GLU A 72 -7.86 -6.75 9.58
N PHE A 73 -6.89 -6.44 8.73
CA PHE A 73 -5.47 -6.60 9.01
C PHE A 73 -4.99 -5.65 10.12
N ILE A 74 -5.35 -4.37 10.06
CA ILE A 74 -5.05 -3.39 11.10
C ILE A 74 -5.73 -3.80 12.42
N LEU A 75 -6.99 -4.22 12.39
CA LEU A 75 -7.73 -4.68 13.58
C LEU A 75 -7.09 -5.89 14.25
N LYS A 76 -6.54 -6.83 13.48
CA LYS A 76 -5.84 -8.01 14.01
C LYS A 76 -4.49 -7.69 14.63
N ASN A 77 -3.79 -6.69 14.08
CA ASN A 77 -2.40 -6.39 14.44
C ASN A 77 -2.23 -5.17 15.37
N LYS A 78 -3.23 -4.27 15.48
CA LYS A 78 -3.28 -3.26 16.55
C LYS A 78 -3.56 -3.95 17.89
N ARG A 79 -2.49 -4.20 18.64
CA ARG A 79 -2.54 -4.53 20.08
C ARG A 79 -2.27 -3.32 20.94
#